data_AF-A0A0B7K331-F1
#
_entry.id   AF-A0A0B7K331-F1
#
_cell.length_a   1.000
_cell.length_b   1.000
_cell.length_c   1.000
_cell.angle_alpha   90.00
_cell.angle_beta   90.00
_cell.angle_gamma   90.00
#
_symmetry.space_group_name_H-M   'P 1'
#
loop_
_entity.id
_entity.type
_entity.pdbx_description
1 polymer ?
#
loop_
_entity_poly.entity_id
_entity_poly.type
_entity_poly.pdbx_seq_one_letter_code
_entity_poly.pdbx_strand_id
1 'polypeptide(L)'
;MENFNGLDLSKIPVVAPPPGQVSNFVDPPSQSVLVGIVAYVALCLSAIELSGGRHLWDIPLAKLTPTYVRLCNILANVYMVTAMLIKIALLIQYRRIFHPSPVANLLLWFGIVSTALIYIICMCILLAYCVPRPEDYPLGGWVSLSYSNRCRMPSAYVVLLSGILGTVIDIYVLTIPLAFLWGLKTTVKRKAGLSAIFLAGSAYVSRTRSLKIC
;
A
#
# COMPACT_ATOMS: atom_id res chain seq x y z
N MET A 1 51.71 3.24 -0.68
CA MET A 1 50.29 3.31 -0.27
C MET A 1 49.84 4.73 -0.55
N GLU A 2 49.35 4.99 -1.76
CA GLU A 2 48.94 6.34 -2.18
C GLU A 2 47.66 6.76 -1.45
N ASN A 3 47.67 7.98 -0.91
CA ASN A 3 46.60 8.55 -0.10
C ASN A 3 45.40 8.95 -0.99
N PHE A 4 44.32 8.19 -0.95
CA PHE A 4 43.04 8.49 -1.63
C PHE A 4 42.20 9.59 -0.96
N ASN A 5 42.78 10.35 -0.02
CA ASN A 5 42.04 11.28 0.87
C ASN A 5 41.50 12.56 0.17
N GLY A 6 41.56 12.64 -1.16
CA GLY A 6 41.05 13.79 -1.93
C GLY A 6 40.37 13.43 -3.26
N LEU A 7 40.20 12.14 -3.57
CA LEU A 7 39.56 11.70 -4.82
C LEU A 7 38.05 11.55 -4.60
N ASP A 8 37.28 12.48 -5.17
CA ASP A 8 35.83 12.43 -5.20
C ASP A 8 35.37 11.38 -6.23
N LEU A 9 35.24 10.13 -5.77
CA LEU A 9 34.83 8.96 -6.55
C LEU A 9 33.49 9.14 -7.27
N SER A 10 32.67 10.14 -6.89
CA SER A 10 31.39 10.43 -7.53
C SER A 10 31.51 11.11 -8.91
N LYS A 11 32.71 11.62 -9.25
CA LYS A 11 32.97 12.37 -10.50
C LYS A 11 33.85 11.61 -11.50
N ILE A 12 34.19 10.37 -11.19
CA ILE A 12 35.10 9.56 -12.00
C ILE A 12 34.26 8.51 -12.75
N PRO A 13 34.21 8.53 -14.09
CA PRO A 13 33.43 7.56 -14.84
C PRO A 13 34.14 6.20 -14.82
N VAL A 14 33.38 5.13 -14.63
CA VAL A 14 33.90 3.74 -14.62
C VAL A 14 34.49 3.36 -15.99
N VAL A 15 34.00 3.97 -17.07
CA VAL A 15 34.45 3.79 -18.44
C VAL A 15 34.56 5.15 -19.12
N ALA A 16 35.62 5.37 -19.90
CA ALA A 16 35.80 6.61 -20.66
C ALA A 16 34.63 6.81 -21.64
N PRO A 17 34.04 8.02 -21.71
CA PRO A 17 32.94 8.29 -22.63
C PRO A 17 33.41 8.23 -24.10
N PRO A 18 32.52 7.90 -25.04
CA PRO A 18 32.83 7.91 -26.47
C PRO A 18 33.25 9.33 -26.96
N PRO A 19 33.99 9.44 -28.09
CA PRO A 19 34.50 10.72 -28.57
C PRO A 19 33.39 11.78 -28.72
N GLY A 20 33.54 12.91 -28.02
CA GLY A 20 32.60 14.04 -28.07
C GLY A 20 31.49 14.05 -27.01
N GLN A 21 31.46 13.10 -26.08
CA GLN A 21 30.49 13.06 -24.98
C GLN A 21 31.17 13.34 -23.63
N VAL A 22 30.54 14.17 -22.78
CA VAL A 22 30.94 14.36 -21.39
C VAL A 22 30.14 13.41 -20.50
N SER A 23 30.78 12.80 -19.50
CA SER A 23 30.11 11.90 -18.58
C SER A 23 29.06 12.65 -17.75
N ASN A 24 27.79 12.27 -17.92
CA ASN A 24 26.71 12.78 -17.10
C ASN A 24 26.50 11.87 -15.89
N PHE A 25 26.80 12.38 -14.70
CA PHE A 25 26.59 11.68 -13.41
C PHE A 25 25.26 12.04 -12.75
N VAL A 26 24.43 12.86 -13.41
CA VAL A 26 23.08 13.16 -12.95
C VAL A 26 22.18 12.00 -13.35
N ASP A 27 21.72 11.23 -12.37
CA ASP A 27 20.69 10.23 -12.58
C ASP A 27 19.45 10.92 -13.18
N PRO A 28 18.95 10.48 -14.35
CA PRO A 28 17.71 11.04 -14.89
C PRO A 28 16.56 10.78 -13.91
N PRO A 29 15.63 11.73 -13.72
CA PRO A 29 14.49 11.52 -12.83
C PRO A 29 13.71 10.28 -13.29
N SER A 30 13.51 9.33 -12.39
CA SER A 30 12.82 8.08 -12.68
C SER A 30 11.33 8.33 -12.98
N GLN A 31 10.99 8.49 -14.26
CA GLN A 31 9.61 8.70 -14.70
C GLN A 31 8.70 7.48 -14.43
N SER A 32 9.29 6.32 -14.15
CA SER A 32 8.57 5.07 -13.83
C SER A 32 7.63 5.22 -12.63
N VAL A 33 8.00 6.00 -11.61
CA VAL A 33 7.15 6.24 -10.43
C VAL A 33 5.91 7.05 -10.83
N LEU A 34 6.09 8.07 -11.67
CA LEU A 34 5.00 8.91 -12.16
C LEU A 34 3.99 8.07 -12.97
N VAL A 35 4.50 7.24 -13.89
CA VAL A 35 3.66 6.34 -14.70
C VAL A 35 2.86 5.38 -13.81
N GLY A 36 3.49 4.80 -12.78
CA GLY A 36 2.81 3.93 -11.82
C GLY A 36 1.70 4.65 -11.04
N ILE A 37 1.95 5.86 -10.56
CA ILE A 37 0.95 6.68 -9.85
C ILE A 37 -0.23 7.00 -10.77
N VAL A 38 0.02 7.45 -11.99
CA VAL A 38 -1.03 7.79 -12.96
C VAL A 38 -1.88 6.55 -13.29
N ALA A 39 -1.23 5.40 -13.52
CA ALA A 39 -1.94 4.14 -13.78
C ALA A 39 -2.82 3.70 -12.59
N TYR A 40 -2.30 3.83 -11.36
CA TYR A 40 -3.06 3.49 -10.16
C TYR A 40 -4.25 4.43 -9.95
N VAL A 41 -4.06 5.74 -10.11
CA VAL A 41 -5.13 6.74 -9.98
C VAL A 41 -6.20 6.51 -11.05
N ALA A 42 -5.81 6.27 -12.31
CA ALA A 42 -6.76 5.95 -13.37
C ALA A 42 -7.58 4.69 -13.05
N LEU A 43 -6.93 3.65 -12.51
CA LEU A 43 -7.60 2.43 -12.07
C LEU A 43 -8.61 2.71 -10.95
N CYS A 44 -8.23 3.49 -9.93
CA CYS A 44 -9.13 3.91 -8.86
C CYS A 44 -10.31 4.75 -9.36
N LEU A 45 -10.09 5.68 -10.28
CA LEU A 45 -11.16 6.50 -10.87
C LEU A 45 -12.15 5.64 -11.65
N SER A 46 -11.67 4.70 -12.47
CA SER A 46 -12.53 3.76 -13.19
C SER A 46 -13.40 2.92 -12.25
N ALA A 47 -12.86 2.54 -11.08
CA ALA A 47 -13.61 1.82 -10.05
C ALA A 47 -14.73 2.66 -9.43
N ILE A 48 -14.45 3.94 -9.18
CA ILE A 48 -15.39 4.88 -8.57
C ILE A 48 -16.52 5.20 -9.54
N GLU A 49 -16.21 5.39 -10.83
CA GLU A 49 -17.23 5.62 -11.86
C GLU A 49 -18.18 4.41 -12.00
N LEU A 50 -17.65 3.19 -11.85
CA LEU A 50 -18.42 1.97 -12.01
C LEU A 50 -19.32 1.66 -10.80
N SER A 51 -18.87 2.00 -9.59
CA SER A 51 -19.59 1.71 -8.32
C SER A 51 -20.38 2.92 -7.79
N GLY A 52 -20.05 4.14 -8.22
CA GLY A 52 -20.66 5.39 -7.76
C GLY A 52 -20.52 5.64 -6.25
N GLY A 53 -19.65 4.91 -5.54
CA GLY A 53 -19.55 4.94 -4.08
C GLY A 53 -20.81 4.45 -3.35
N ARG A 54 -21.70 3.72 -4.04
CA ARG A 54 -22.91 3.15 -3.46
C ARG A 54 -22.57 1.89 -2.68
N HIS A 55 -23.39 1.53 -1.70
CA HIS A 55 -23.19 0.27 -1.01
C HIS A 55 -23.45 -0.89 -1.97
N LEU A 56 -22.81 -2.04 -1.71
CA LEU A 56 -22.87 -3.21 -2.59
C LEU A 56 -24.32 -3.70 -2.81
N TRP A 57 -25.22 -3.46 -1.85
CA TRP A 57 -26.64 -3.82 -1.92
C TRP A 57 -27.52 -2.83 -2.71
N ASP A 58 -26.99 -1.64 -3.07
CA ASP A 58 -27.70 -0.65 -3.87
C ASP A 58 -27.42 -0.81 -5.39
N ILE A 59 -26.60 -1.80 -5.76
CA ILE A 59 -26.21 -2.06 -7.15
C ILE A 59 -27.17 -3.11 -7.74
N PRO A 60 -27.94 -2.80 -8.79
CA PRO A 60 -28.88 -3.75 -9.37
C PRO A 60 -28.15 -4.93 -10.02
N LEU A 61 -28.68 -6.15 -9.85
CA LEU A 61 -28.11 -7.38 -10.42
C LEU A 61 -27.93 -7.31 -11.94
N ALA A 62 -28.75 -6.52 -12.64
CA ALA A 62 -28.64 -6.31 -14.09
C ALA A 62 -27.30 -5.66 -14.51
N LYS A 63 -26.60 -4.96 -13.60
CA LYS A 63 -25.28 -4.37 -13.87
C LYS A 63 -24.13 -5.32 -13.52
N LEU A 64 -24.42 -6.50 -12.96
CA LEU A 64 -23.43 -7.50 -12.57
C LEU A 64 -22.93 -8.25 -13.81
N THR A 65 -22.05 -7.61 -14.57
CA THR A 65 -21.39 -8.20 -15.74
C THR A 65 -20.13 -8.97 -15.34
N PRO A 66 -19.68 -9.96 -16.12
CA PRO A 66 -18.40 -10.65 -15.85
C PRO A 66 -17.20 -9.68 -15.82
N THR A 67 -17.25 -8.62 -16.64
CA THR A 67 -16.25 -7.55 -16.64
C THR A 67 -16.22 -6.79 -15.32
N TYR A 68 -17.39 -6.47 -14.76
CA TYR A 68 -17.52 -5.79 -13.46
C TYR A 68 -16.87 -6.60 -12.34
N VAL A 69 -17.24 -7.88 -12.22
CA VAL A 69 -16.72 -8.76 -11.15
C VAL A 69 -15.21 -8.96 -11.29
N ARG A 70 -14.73 -9.16 -12.53
CA ARG A 70 -13.29 -9.25 -12.81
C ARG A 70 -12.55 -7.99 -12.38
N LEU A 71 -13.08 -6.81 -12.71
CA LEU A 71 -12.46 -5.54 -12.33
C LEU A 71 -12.45 -5.37 -10.81
N CYS A 72 -13.54 -5.66 -10.12
CA CYS A 72 -13.60 -5.64 -8.65
C CYS A 72 -12.55 -6.57 -8.01
N ASN A 73 -12.38 -7.78 -8.54
CA ASN A 73 -11.35 -8.70 -8.05
C ASN A 73 -9.93 -8.18 -8.29
N ILE A 74 -9.66 -7.59 -9.47
CA ILE A 74 -8.36 -6.96 -9.77
C ILE A 74 -8.10 -5.81 -8.80
N LEU A 75 -9.07 -4.92 -8.60
CA LEU A 75 -8.97 -3.78 -7.69
C LEU A 75 -8.70 -4.21 -6.25
N ALA A 76 -9.37 -5.25 -5.77
CA ALA A 76 -9.14 -5.80 -4.43
C ALA A 76 -7.70 -6.30 -4.25
N ASN A 77 -7.15 -7.00 -5.25
CA ASN A 77 -5.76 -7.48 -5.21
C ASN A 77 -4.75 -6.34 -5.32
N VAL A 78 -4.98 -5.37 -6.20
CA VAL A 78 -4.12 -4.19 -6.34
C VAL A 78 -4.11 -3.39 -5.03
N TYR A 79 -5.27 -3.20 -4.39
CA TYR A 79 -5.36 -2.55 -3.08
C TYR A 79 -4.49 -3.25 -2.03
N MET A 80 -4.55 -4.59 -1.94
CA MET A 80 -3.73 -5.35 -0.98
C MET A 80 -2.24 -5.13 -1.20
N VAL A 81 -1.78 -5.20 -2.45
CA VAL A 81 -0.37 -4.98 -2.80
C VAL A 81 0.05 -3.55 -2.47
N THR A 82 -0.75 -2.55 -2.86
CA THR A 82 -0.44 -1.15 -2.59
C THR A 82 -0.40 -0.87 -1.08
N ALA A 83 -1.36 -1.39 -0.31
CA ALA A 83 -1.40 -1.23 1.15
C ALA A 83 -0.16 -1.87 1.83
N MET A 84 0.24 -3.06 1.38
CA MET A 84 1.45 -3.73 1.86
C MET A 84 2.71 -2.90 1.56
N LEU A 85 2.89 -2.46 0.32
CA LEU A 85 4.07 -1.71 -0.11
C LEU A 85 4.21 -0.37 0.63
N ILE A 86 3.11 0.37 0.81
CA ILE A 86 3.12 1.64 1.57
C ILE A 86 3.59 1.41 3.01
N LYS A 87 3.02 0.41 3.70
CA LYS A 87 3.38 0.09 5.09
C LYS A 87 4.84 -0.34 5.23
N ILE A 88 5.33 -1.18 4.32
CA ILE A 88 6.74 -1.61 4.29
C ILE A 88 7.66 -0.41 4.01
N ALA A 89 7.31 0.47 3.06
CA ALA A 89 8.10 1.65 2.74
C ALA A 89 8.23 2.59 3.95
N LEU A 90 7.13 2.80 4.70
CA LEU A 90 7.15 3.58 5.94
C LEU A 90 8.09 2.97 6.99
N LEU A 91 8.02 1.65 7.20
CA LEU A 91 8.88 0.95 8.16
C LEU A 91 10.36 1.01 7.77
N ILE A 92 10.69 0.87 6.48
CA ILE A 92 12.06 1.01 5.97
C ILE A 92 12.56 2.45 6.18
N GLN A 93 11.71 3.45 5.91
CA GLN A 93 12.05 4.85 6.15
C GLN A 93 12.32 5.13 7.63
N TYR A 94 11.54 4.55 8.55
CA TYR A 94 11.79 4.65 9.99
C TYR A 94 13.10 3.98 10.40
N ARG A 95 13.42 2.82 9.82
CA ARG A 95 14.69 2.14 10.07
C ARG A 95 15.89 3.00 9.69
N ARG A 96 15.81 3.73 8.57
CA ARG A 96 16.86 4.66 8.13
C ARG A 96 17.04 5.84 9.10
N ILE A 97 15.96 6.31 9.72
CA ILE A 97 15.99 7.46 10.63
C ILE A 97 16.54 7.08 12.02
N PHE A 98 16.19 5.91 12.55
CA PHE A 98 16.51 5.51 13.94
C PHE A 98 17.77 4.61 14.08
N HIS A 99 18.69 4.68 13.12
CA HIS A 99 19.89 3.87 13.03
C HIS A 99 20.90 4.25 14.13
N PRO A 100 20.81 3.68 15.37
CA PRO A 100 21.47 2.41 15.68
C PRO A 100 20.83 1.55 16.81
N SER A 101 19.57 1.78 17.22
CA SER A 101 19.05 1.07 18.41
C SER A 101 18.61 -0.38 18.10
N PRO A 102 19.10 -1.40 18.83
CA PRO A 102 18.85 -2.81 18.51
C PRO A 102 17.38 -3.20 18.72
N VAL A 103 16.72 -2.62 19.72
CA VAL A 103 15.29 -2.83 19.99
C VAL A 103 14.41 -2.27 18.87
N ALA A 104 14.72 -1.06 18.36
CA ALA A 104 13.99 -0.50 17.22
C ALA A 104 14.14 -1.37 15.98
N ASN A 105 15.37 -1.84 15.73
CA ASN A 105 15.64 -2.68 14.57
C ASN A 105 14.82 -3.99 14.63
N LEU A 106 14.73 -4.63 15.81
CA LEU A 106 13.90 -5.83 16.00
C LEU A 106 12.41 -5.54 15.77
N LEU A 107 11.85 -4.49 16.38
CA LEU A 107 10.45 -4.11 16.20
C LEU A 107 10.14 -3.77 14.73
N LEU A 108 11.00 -3.01 14.07
CA LEU A 108 10.82 -2.65 12.66
C LEU A 108 10.86 -3.87 11.75
N TRP A 109 11.80 -4.79 11.95
CA TRP A 109 11.85 -6.06 11.20
C TRP A 109 10.62 -6.92 11.44
N PHE A 110 10.19 -7.04 12.69
CA PHE A 110 8.96 -7.73 13.04
C PHE A 110 7.76 -7.12 12.31
N GLY A 111 7.65 -5.79 12.28
CA GLY A 111 6.62 -5.07 11.54
C GLY A 111 6.64 -5.35 10.04
N ILE A 112 7.82 -5.36 9.42
CA ILE A 112 7.98 -5.62 7.99
C ILE A 112 7.54 -7.05 7.65
N VAL A 113 8.07 -8.03 8.38
CA VAL A 113 7.79 -9.46 8.14
C VAL A 113 6.32 -9.78 8.41
N SER A 114 5.78 -9.30 9.53
CA SER A 114 4.37 -9.53 9.87
C SER A 114 3.41 -8.90 8.85
N THR A 115 3.67 -7.65 8.43
CA THR A 115 2.87 -6.98 7.40
C THR A 115 2.94 -7.74 6.08
N ALA A 116 4.14 -8.08 5.60
CA ALA A 116 4.29 -8.82 4.35
C ALA A 116 3.54 -10.16 4.39
N LEU A 117 3.72 -10.94 5.46
CA LEU A 117 3.06 -12.25 5.61
C LEU A 117 1.54 -12.12 5.60
N ILE A 118 0.95 -11.21 6.38
CA ILE A 118 -0.50 -11.05 6.49
C ILE A 118 -1.11 -10.70 5.12
N TYR A 119 -0.57 -9.68 4.44
CA TYR A 119 -1.12 -9.24 3.15
C TYR A 119 -0.88 -10.28 2.03
N ILE A 120 0.27 -10.97 2.01
CA ILE A 120 0.54 -12.05 1.05
C ILE A 120 -0.42 -13.23 1.26
N ILE A 121 -0.64 -13.66 2.51
CA ILE A 121 -1.58 -14.74 2.82
C ILE A 121 -3.00 -14.37 2.36
N CYS A 122 -3.46 -13.16 2.68
CA CYS A 122 -4.77 -12.68 2.22
C CYS A 122 -4.88 -12.66 0.69
N MET A 123 -3.84 -12.22 -0.01
CA MET A 123 -3.79 -12.22 -1.48
C MET A 123 -3.86 -13.64 -2.04
N CYS A 124 -3.08 -14.58 -1.51
CA CYS A 124 -3.10 -15.98 -1.92
C CYS A 124 -4.48 -16.62 -1.74
N ILE A 125 -5.17 -16.33 -0.64
CA ILE A 125 -6.55 -16.81 -0.41
C ILE A 125 -7.50 -16.25 -1.48
N LEU A 126 -7.45 -14.95 -1.77
CA LEU A 126 -8.30 -14.36 -2.81
C LEU A 126 -8.01 -14.97 -4.19
N LEU A 127 -6.75 -15.17 -4.54
CA LEU A 127 -6.39 -15.78 -5.83
C LEU A 127 -6.83 -17.25 -5.92
N ALA A 128 -6.71 -18.01 -4.84
CA ALA A 128 -7.06 -19.43 -4.83
C ALA A 128 -8.58 -19.67 -4.92
N TYR A 129 -9.40 -18.81 -4.30
CA TYR A 129 -10.84 -19.02 -4.19
C TYR A 129 -11.68 -18.11 -5.10
N CYS A 130 -11.21 -16.89 -5.38
CA CYS A 130 -11.94 -15.84 -6.12
C CYS A 130 -11.49 -15.65 -7.57
N VAL A 131 -10.86 -16.66 -8.16
CA VAL A 131 -10.61 -16.76 -9.61
C VAL A 131 -11.45 -17.90 -10.19
N PRO A 132 -12.17 -17.69 -11.32
CA PRO A 132 -12.93 -18.75 -11.97
C PRO A 132 -12.00 -19.83 -12.51
N ARG A 133 -12.38 -21.09 -12.30
CA ARG A 133 -11.67 -22.26 -12.80
C ARG A 133 -12.13 -22.59 -14.22
N PRO A 134 -11.40 -23.45 -14.96
CA PRO A 134 -11.84 -23.91 -16.29
C PRO A 134 -13.28 -24.45 -16.31
N GLU A 135 -13.69 -25.14 -15.24
CA GLU A 135 -15.04 -25.68 -15.03
C GLU A 135 -16.15 -24.61 -14.88
N ASP A 136 -15.80 -23.38 -14.50
CA ASP A 136 -16.77 -22.31 -14.26
C ASP A 136 -17.15 -21.57 -15.57
N TYR A 137 -16.28 -21.56 -16.59
CA TYR A 137 -16.51 -20.82 -17.84
C TYR A 137 -17.76 -21.28 -18.62
N PRO A 138 -18.08 -22.59 -18.75
CA PRO A 138 -19.32 -23.05 -19.39
C PRO A 138 -20.59 -22.57 -18.68
N LEU A 139 -20.51 -22.24 -17.38
CA LEU A 139 -21.62 -21.84 -16.52
C LEU A 139 -21.70 -20.32 -16.30
N GLY A 140 -20.95 -19.53 -17.09
CA GLY A 140 -20.93 -18.05 -16.99
C GLY A 140 -19.69 -17.46 -16.31
N GLY A 141 -18.67 -18.27 -16.00
CA GLY A 141 -17.35 -17.82 -15.54
C GLY A 141 -17.41 -16.98 -14.27
N TRP A 142 -17.11 -15.68 -14.40
CA TRP A 142 -17.06 -14.71 -13.29
C TRP A 142 -18.42 -14.42 -12.65
N VAL A 143 -19.53 -14.80 -13.28
CA VAL A 143 -20.89 -14.66 -12.73
C VAL A 143 -21.56 -16.00 -12.46
N SER A 144 -20.82 -17.12 -12.54
CA SER A 144 -21.39 -18.44 -12.26
C SER A 144 -21.75 -18.57 -10.78
N LEU A 145 -22.82 -19.33 -10.49
CA LEU A 145 -23.24 -19.59 -9.11
C LEU A 145 -22.16 -20.35 -8.32
N SER A 146 -21.47 -21.29 -8.98
CA SER A 146 -20.35 -22.06 -8.42
C SER A 146 -19.19 -21.14 -7.99
N TYR A 147 -18.81 -20.19 -8.85
CA TYR A 147 -17.81 -19.18 -8.54
C TYR A 147 -18.24 -18.32 -7.34
N SER A 148 -19.47 -17.80 -7.38
CA SER A 148 -19.99 -16.91 -6.34
C SER A 148 -19.99 -17.58 -4.97
N ASN A 149 -20.49 -18.82 -4.87
CA ASN A 149 -20.51 -19.56 -3.61
C ASN A 149 -19.11 -19.87 -3.07
N ARG A 150 -18.15 -20.20 -3.95
CA ARG A 150 -16.76 -20.47 -3.54
C ARG A 150 -16.05 -19.22 -3.03
N CYS A 151 -16.25 -18.08 -3.68
CA CYS A 151 -15.57 -16.83 -3.31
C CYS A 151 -16.25 -16.10 -2.13
N ARG A 152 -17.56 -16.24 -1.94
CA ARG A 152 -18.34 -15.46 -0.97
C ARG A 152 -17.81 -15.53 0.45
N MET A 153 -17.55 -16.74 0.96
CA MET A 153 -17.09 -16.90 2.35
C MET A 153 -15.64 -16.41 2.51
N PRO A 154 -14.65 -16.88 1.72
CA PRO A 154 -13.27 -16.41 1.85
C PRO A 154 -13.11 -14.90 1.65
N SER A 155 -13.81 -14.30 0.68
CA SER A 155 -13.73 -12.86 0.44
C SER A 155 -14.27 -12.05 1.62
N ALA A 156 -15.39 -12.46 2.22
CA ALA A 156 -15.95 -11.79 3.40
C ALA A 156 -14.98 -11.84 4.59
N TYR A 157 -14.38 -13.00 4.88
CA TYR A 157 -13.39 -13.13 5.95
C TYR A 157 -12.13 -12.32 5.67
N VAL A 158 -11.60 -12.36 4.46
CA VAL A 158 -10.41 -11.59 4.09
C VAL A 158 -10.67 -10.09 4.22
N VAL A 159 -11.82 -9.58 3.76
CA VAL A 159 -12.17 -8.16 3.89
C VAL A 159 -12.26 -7.76 5.36
N LEU A 160 -12.94 -8.55 6.19
CA LEU A 160 -13.08 -8.27 7.62
C LEU A 160 -11.73 -8.28 8.34
N LEU A 161 -10.96 -9.36 8.16
CA LEU A 161 -9.68 -9.55 8.85
C LEU A 161 -8.62 -8.55 8.38
N SER A 162 -8.52 -8.29 7.08
CA SER A 162 -7.59 -7.29 6.55
C SER A 162 -7.96 -5.87 6.98
N GLY A 163 -9.25 -5.56 7.18
CA GLY A 163 -9.68 -4.31 7.78
C GLY A 163 -9.21 -4.15 9.22
N ILE A 164 -9.43 -5.17 10.06
CA ILE A 164 -9.02 -5.16 11.47
C ILE A 164 -7.48 -5.14 11.58
N LEU A 165 -6.80 -6.11 10.99
CA LEU A 165 -5.34 -6.23 11.04
C LEU A 165 -4.66 -5.05 10.37
N GLY A 166 -5.20 -4.55 9.25
CA GLY A 166 -4.70 -3.36 8.58
C GLY A 166 -4.72 -2.15 9.51
N THR A 167 -5.83 -1.93 10.22
CA THR A 167 -5.96 -0.85 11.21
C THR A 167 -4.97 -1.02 12.37
N VAL A 168 -4.81 -2.24 12.87
CA VAL A 168 -3.84 -2.55 13.95
C VAL A 168 -2.41 -2.26 13.48
N ILE A 169 -2.06 -2.66 12.25
CA ILE A 169 -0.74 -2.38 11.66
C ILE A 169 -0.53 -0.87 11.49
N ASP A 170 -1.56 -0.12 11.08
CA ASP A 170 -1.46 1.34 10.95
C ASP A 170 -1.17 1.99 12.31
N ILE A 171 -1.89 1.61 13.37
CA ILE A 171 -1.60 2.08 14.74
C ILE A 171 -0.16 1.69 15.15
N TYR A 172 0.25 0.46 14.85
CA TYR A 172 1.59 -0.04 15.17
C TYR A 172 2.70 0.78 14.48
N VAL A 173 2.61 0.98 13.17
CA VAL A 173 3.55 1.78 12.38
C VAL A 173 3.66 3.19 12.93
N LEU A 174 2.54 3.78 13.32
CA LEU A 174 2.44 5.16 13.79
C LEU A 174 2.93 5.35 15.23
N THR A 175 2.80 4.33 16.08
CA THR A 175 3.24 4.39 17.49
C THR A 175 4.75 4.18 17.65
N ILE A 176 5.42 3.43 16.76
CA ILE A 176 6.87 3.23 16.78
C ILE A 176 7.65 4.56 16.90
N PRO A 177 7.55 5.52 15.95
CA PRO A 177 8.32 6.76 16.02
C PRO A 177 7.97 7.60 17.24
N LEU A 178 6.72 7.55 17.70
CA LEU A 178 6.26 8.29 18.88
C LEU A 178 6.90 7.75 20.17
N ALA A 179 6.97 6.43 20.32
CA ALA A 179 7.61 5.80 21.48
C ALA A 179 9.10 6.17 21.56
N PHE A 180 9.81 6.17 20.44
CA PHE A 180 11.23 6.56 20.40
C PHE A 180 11.44 8.06 20.68
N LEU A 181 10.56 8.93 20.16
CA LEU A 181 10.62 10.37 20.41
C LEU A 181 10.32 10.73 21.87
N TRP A 182 9.59 9.88 22.60
CA TRP A 182 9.30 10.12 24.02
C TRP A 182 10.49 9.87 24.93
N GLY A 183 11.41 8.99 24.54
CA GLY A 183 12.67 8.76 25.24
C GLY A 183 13.72 9.88 25.07
N LEU A 184 13.52 10.80 24.13
CA LEU A 184 14.45 11.91 23.87
C LEU A 184 13.96 13.21 24.52
N LYS A 185 14.84 13.92 25.26
CA LYS A 185 14.58 15.21 25.93
C LYS A 185 14.30 16.35 24.93
N THR A 186 13.20 16.27 24.19
CA THR A 186 12.78 17.28 23.20
C THR A 186 11.60 18.11 23.71
N THR A 187 11.53 19.37 23.26
CA THR A 187 10.51 20.36 23.64
C THR A 187 9.11 19.96 23.17
N VAL A 188 8.13 20.07 24.07
CA VAL A 188 6.73 19.62 23.94
C VAL A 188 6.02 20.11 22.66
N LYS A 189 6.46 21.24 22.09
CA LYS A 189 5.91 21.84 20.85
C LYS A 189 6.03 20.91 19.62
N ARG A 190 7.09 20.10 19.52
CA ARG A 190 7.24 19.11 18.42
C ARG A 190 6.39 17.86 18.63
N LYS A 191 6.15 17.46 19.89
CA LYS A 191 5.24 16.35 20.24
C LYS A 191 3.78 16.69 19.92
N ALA A 192 3.38 17.94 20.13
CA ALA A 192 2.02 18.42 19.84
C ALA A 192 1.67 18.43 18.34
N GLY A 193 2.64 18.72 17.46
CA GLY A 193 2.42 18.74 16.00
C GLY A 193 2.06 17.36 15.44
N LEU A 194 2.69 16.29 15.96
CA LEU A 194 2.37 14.92 15.57
C LEU A 194 0.96 14.54 16.04
N SER A 195 0.61 14.76 17.32
CA SER A 195 -0.75 14.48 17.81
C SER A 195 -1.83 15.27 17.06
N ALA A 196 -1.53 16.49 16.63
CA ALA A 196 -2.46 17.32 15.85
C ALA A 196 -2.75 16.73 14.47
N ILE A 197 -1.78 16.10 13.80
CA ILE A 197 -2.00 15.45 12.50
C ILE A 197 -2.93 14.23 12.64
N PHE A 198 -2.75 13.42 13.69
CA PHE A 198 -3.64 12.29 13.99
C PHE A 198 -5.07 12.75 14.34
N LEU A 199 -5.21 13.80 15.15
CA LEU A 199 -6.50 14.36 15.54
C LEU A 199 -7.21 15.06 14.37
N ALA A 200 -6.47 15.76 13.51
CA ALA A 200 -7.03 16.39 12.31
C ALA A 200 -7.58 15.34 11.34
N GLY A 201 -6.89 14.20 11.18
CA GLY A 201 -7.36 13.08 10.36
C GLY A 201 -8.68 12.48 10.88
N SER A 202 -8.81 12.26 12.18
CA SER A 202 -10.04 11.69 12.77
C SER A 202 -11.20 12.69 12.80
N ALA A 203 -10.94 13.98 13.03
CA ALA A 203 -11.93 15.05 12.97
C ALA A 203 -12.48 15.26 11.54
N TYR A 204 -11.65 15.09 10.52
CA TYR A 204 -12.09 15.20 9.12
C TYR A 204 -13.04 14.05 8.72
N VAL A 205 -12.73 12.81 9.13
CA VAL A 205 -13.57 11.63 8.87
C VAL A 205 -14.94 11.73 9.56
N SER A 206 -15.00 12.29 10.77
CA SER A 206 -16.26 12.49 11.48
C SER A 206 -17.14 13.56 10.81
N ARG A 207 -16.54 14.58 10.19
CA ARG A 207 -17.29 15.64 9.48
C ARG A 207 -17.88 15.18 8.14
N THR A 208 -17.21 14.27 7.43
CA THR A 208 -17.76 13.71 6.17
C THR A 208 -18.94 12.77 6.40
N ARG A 209 -19.05 12.12 7.57
CA ARG A 209 -20.24 11.35 7.96
C ARG A 209 -21.50 12.20 8.16
N SER A 210 -21.35 13.47 8.57
CA SER A 210 -22.50 14.39 8.74
C SER A 210 -23.04 14.96 7.42
N LEU A 211 -22.27 14.92 6.33
CA LEU A 211 -22.68 15.49 5.03
C LEU A 211 -23.41 14.48 4.12
N LYS A 212 -23.54 13.21 4.52
CA LYS A 212 -24.31 12.18 3.79
C LYS A 212 -25.70 11.90 4.39
N ILE A 213 -26.15 12.73 5.34
CA ILE A 213 -27.51 12.70 5.89
C ILE A 213 -28.24 13.96 5.41
N CYS A 214 -28.60 13.98 4.13
CA CYS A 214 -29.60 14.86 3.53
C CYS A 214 -30.07 14.19 2.24
#